data_AF-A0A532V131-F1
#
_entry.id   AF-A0A532V131-F1
#
_cell.length_a   1.000
_cell.length_b   1.000
_cell.length_c   1.000
_cell.angle_alpha   90.00
_cell.angle_beta   90.00
_cell.angle_gamma   90.00
#
_symmetry.space_group_name_H-M   'P 1'
#
loop_
_entity.id
_entity.type
_entity.pdbx_description
1 polymer ?
#
loop_
_entity_poly.entity_id
_entity_poly.type
_entity_poly.pdbx_seq_one_letter_code
_entity_poly.pdbx_strand_id
1 'polypeptide(L)'
;MRESEYLKVLQGKYFMAKSRKEKSSILDEYCGNTGQNRKYVIRKLNSSISLVPKRRGGKEVVYDGYVKVALVKVWEIFDYPCGQRLAPLLKTEVDRLRQLEELIIPNEVANKLKRISPRTIDRALKHQRQVLHLNKKYHRKRNPLNLVREYQLRQETGIDSCQDRCR
;
A
#
# COMPACT_ATOMS: atom_id res chain seq x y z
N MET A 1 30.30 -9.09 -31.91
CA MET A 1 28.89 -9.16 -31.48
C MET A 1 28.84 -8.97 -29.97
N ARG A 2 28.03 -8.05 -29.41
CA ARG A 2 28.02 -7.82 -27.96
C ARG A 2 27.38 -9.02 -27.25
N GLU A 3 27.98 -9.47 -26.14
CA GLU A 3 27.52 -10.64 -25.36
C GLU A 3 26.03 -10.55 -24.97
N SER A 4 25.55 -9.33 -24.71
CA SER A 4 24.16 -9.04 -24.36
C SER A 4 23.15 -9.26 -25.49
N GLU A 5 23.56 -9.08 -26.74
CA GLU A 5 22.72 -9.31 -27.93
C GLU A 5 22.63 -10.80 -28.24
N TYR A 6 23.76 -11.52 -28.14
CA TYR A 6 23.82 -12.98 -28.32
C TYR A 6 22.94 -13.72 -27.31
N LEU A 7 22.96 -13.29 -26.03
CA LEU A 7 22.15 -13.89 -24.99
C LEU A 7 20.64 -13.76 -25.22
N LYS A 8 20.16 -12.63 -25.78
CA LYS A 8 18.72 -12.41 -26.07
C LYS A 8 18.22 -13.35 -27.16
N VAL A 9 19.01 -13.56 -28.22
CA VAL A 9 18.67 -14.49 -29.31
C VAL A 9 18.64 -15.93 -28.78
N LEU A 10 19.63 -16.30 -27.97
CA LEU A 10 19.72 -17.62 -27.36
C LEU A 10 18.56 -17.88 -26.39
N GLN A 11 18.13 -16.85 -25.65
CA GLN A 11 17.02 -16.92 -24.73
C GLN A 11 15.71 -17.31 -25.43
N GLY A 12 15.42 -16.74 -26.61
CA GLY A 12 14.26 -17.13 -27.41
C GLY A 12 14.30 -18.62 -27.79
N LYS A 13 15.45 -19.10 -28.29
CA LYS A 13 15.64 -20.52 -28.66
C LYS A 13 15.52 -21.45 -27.44
N TYR A 14 16.07 -21.07 -26.29
CA TYR A 14 16.00 -21.84 -25.05
C TYR A 14 14.56 -22.01 -24.55
N PHE A 15 13.71 -20.99 -24.70
CA PHE A 15 12.30 -21.07 -24.31
C PHE A 15 11.44 -21.83 -25.32
N MET A 16 11.75 -21.75 -26.62
CA MET A 16 11.04 -22.50 -27.66
C MET A 16 11.40 -23.99 -27.67
N ALA A 17 12.56 -24.37 -27.12
CA ALA A 17 12.99 -25.75 -27.02
C ALA A 17 12.01 -26.61 -26.20
N LYS A 18 11.55 -27.72 -26.79
CA LYS A 18 10.55 -28.62 -26.20
C LYS A 18 11.21 -29.68 -25.32
N SER A 19 12.44 -30.09 -25.64
CA SER A 19 13.15 -31.15 -24.93
C SER A 19 14.28 -30.64 -24.02
N ARG A 20 14.61 -31.41 -22.97
CA ARG A 20 15.76 -31.14 -22.09
C ARG A 20 17.10 -31.27 -22.82
N LYS A 21 17.17 -32.10 -23.87
CA LYS A 21 18.37 -32.30 -24.69
C LYS A 21 18.65 -31.07 -25.55
N GLU A 22 17.63 -30.51 -26.20
CA GLU A 22 17.74 -29.25 -26.95
C GLU A 22 18.19 -28.10 -26.05
N LYS A 23 17.56 -27.94 -24.88
CA LYS A 23 17.97 -26.92 -23.89
C LYS A 23 19.41 -27.08 -23.46
N SER A 24 19.88 -28.33 -23.35
CA SER A 24 21.26 -28.60 -22.99
C SER A 24 22.24 -28.21 -24.08
N SER A 25 21.94 -28.57 -25.33
CA SER A 25 22.77 -28.22 -26.49
C SER A 25 22.89 -26.71 -26.67
N ILE A 26 21.79 -25.96 -26.50
CA ILE A 26 21.78 -24.49 -26.56
C ILE A 26 22.67 -23.88 -25.47
N LEU A 27 22.65 -24.47 -24.26
CA LEU A 27 23.50 -24.01 -23.16
C LEU A 27 24.98 -24.34 -23.43
N ASP A 28 25.27 -25.51 -24.01
CA ASP A 28 26.64 -25.94 -24.31
C ASP A 28 27.27 -25.08 -25.41
N GLU A 29 26.50 -24.74 -26.45
CA GLU A 29 26.92 -23.79 -27.50
C GLU A 29 27.33 -22.44 -26.90
N TYR A 30 26.50 -21.88 -26.02
CA TYR A 30 26.77 -20.61 -25.37
C TYR A 30 27.96 -20.67 -24.41
N CYS A 31 28.09 -21.76 -23.64
CA CYS A 31 29.20 -21.96 -22.72
C CYS A 31 30.53 -22.12 -23.47
N GLY A 32 30.52 -22.83 -24.62
CA GLY A 32 31.68 -22.95 -25.50
C GLY A 32 32.13 -21.61 -26.10
N ASN A 33 31.17 -20.77 -26.49
CA ASN A 33 31.46 -19.47 -27.09
C ASN A 33 31.90 -18.39 -26.08
N THR A 34 31.43 -18.44 -24.83
CA THR A 34 31.66 -17.39 -23.82
C THR A 34 32.56 -17.81 -22.66
N GLY A 35 32.89 -19.10 -22.53
CA GLY A 35 33.65 -19.65 -21.41
C GLY A 35 32.92 -19.57 -20.05
N GLN A 36 31.65 -19.20 -20.03
CA GLN A 36 30.88 -19.01 -18.80
C GLN A 36 30.38 -20.34 -18.24
N ASN A 37 30.31 -20.44 -16.91
CA ASN A 37 29.79 -21.64 -16.26
C ASN A 37 28.29 -21.82 -16.54
N ARG A 38 27.90 -23.03 -16.93
CA ARG A 38 26.52 -23.42 -17.23
C ARG A 38 25.49 -22.98 -16.16
N LYS A 39 25.82 -23.08 -14.87
CA LYS A 39 24.94 -22.66 -13.75
C LYS A 39 24.73 -21.14 -13.73
N TYR A 40 25.76 -20.37 -14.11
CA TYR A 40 25.68 -18.92 -14.23
C TYR A 40 24.76 -18.53 -15.40
N VAL A 41 24.91 -19.18 -16.56
CA VAL A 41 24.10 -18.92 -17.77
C VAL A 41 22.63 -19.22 -17.52
N ILE A 42 22.29 -20.36 -16.90
CA ILE A 42 20.91 -20.71 -16.54
C ILE A 42 20.29 -19.64 -15.62
N ARG A 43 21.04 -19.17 -14.61
CA ARG A 43 20.57 -18.12 -13.70
C ARG A 43 20.32 -16.82 -14.46
N LYS A 44 21.25 -16.43 -15.34
CA LYS A 44 21.15 -15.21 -16.17
C LYS A 44 19.92 -15.28 -17.08
N LEU A 45 19.70 -16.41 -17.77
CA LEU A 45 18.53 -16.65 -18.63
C LEU A 45 17.20 -16.65 -17.87
N ASN A 46 17.16 -17.18 -16.65
CA ASN A 46 15.94 -17.21 -15.83
C ASN A 46 15.69 -15.92 -15.05
N SER A 47 16.73 -15.10 -14.79
CA SER A 47 16.62 -13.89 -13.97
C SER A 47 15.77 -12.79 -14.62
N SER A 48 15.74 -12.70 -15.94
CA SER A 48 14.89 -11.74 -16.66
C SER A 48 13.40 -12.03 -16.52
N ILE A 49 13.02 -13.26 -16.13
CA ILE A 49 11.63 -13.66 -15.83
C ILE A 49 11.22 -13.23 -14.41
N SER A 50 12.17 -13.09 -13.49
CA SER A 50 11.89 -12.85 -12.06
C SER A 50 11.78 -11.38 -11.65
N LEU A 51 11.87 -10.44 -12.59
CA LEU A 51 11.81 -9.00 -12.27
C LEU A 51 10.40 -8.49 -11.92
N VAL A 52 9.35 -9.29 -12.16
CA VAL A 52 8.02 -8.98 -11.63
C VAL A 52 7.83 -9.77 -10.34
N PRO A 53 8.04 -9.17 -9.16
CA PRO A 53 7.69 -9.83 -7.91
C PRO A 53 6.21 -10.19 -7.98
N LYS A 54 5.94 -11.50 -8.01
CA LYS A 54 4.59 -12.05 -7.98
C LYS A 54 3.96 -11.60 -6.67
N ARG A 55 3.20 -10.51 -6.69
CA ARG A 55 2.50 -9.98 -5.51
C ARG A 55 1.59 -11.11 -5.05
N ARG A 56 1.94 -11.75 -3.92
CA ARG A 56 1.04 -12.69 -3.25
C ARG A 56 -0.27 -11.95 -3.05
N GLY A 57 -1.36 -12.47 -3.62
CA GLY A 57 -2.67 -11.84 -3.56
C GLY A 57 -2.93 -11.37 -2.14
N GLY A 58 -3.16 -10.07 -1.98
CA GLY A 58 -3.41 -9.51 -0.66
C GLY A 58 -4.61 -10.22 -0.05
N LYS A 59 -4.49 -10.61 1.22
CA LYS A 59 -5.64 -11.12 1.99
C LYS A 59 -6.79 -10.12 1.86
N GLU A 60 -8.00 -10.61 1.60
CA GLU A 60 -9.20 -9.77 1.51
C GLU A 60 -9.25 -8.81 2.70
N VAL A 61 -9.51 -7.53 2.38
CA VAL A 61 -9.50 -6.47 3.38
C VAL A 61 -10.81 -6.57 4.17
N VAL A 62 -10.81 -7.39 5.23
CA VAL A 62 -11.96 -7.63 6.13
C VAL A 62 -12.49 -6.32 6.77
N TYR A 63 -11.64 -5.31 6.88
CA TYR A 63 -11.98 -4.00 7.44
C TYR A 63 -12.03 -2.95 6.34
N ASP A 64 -13.25 -2.74 5.85
CA ASP A 64 -13.60 -1.78 4.81
C ASP A 64 -13.12 -0.36 5.11
N GLY A 65 -13.00 0.48 4.08
CA GLY A 65 -12.55 1.87 4.17
C GLY A 65 -13.34 2.67 5.20
N TYR A 66 -14.65 2.44 5.30
CA TYR A 66 -15.51 3.06 6.29
C TYR A 66 -15.11 2.75 7.74
N VAL A 67 -14.70 1.50 8.02
CA VAL A 67 -14.24 1.10 9.36
C VAL A 67 -12.95 1.83 9.72
N LYS A 68 -12.04 2.01 8.75
CA LYS A 68 -10.79 2.74 8.98
C LYS A 68 -11.04 4.22 9.24
N VAL A 69 -11.93 4.86 8.48
CA VAL A 69 -12.26 6.29 8.66
C VAL A 69 -12.86 6.50 10.06
N ALA A 70 -13.83 5.67 10.45
CA ALA A 70 -14.39 5.70 11.79
C ALA A 70 -13.33 5.50 12.88
N LEU A 71 -12.43 4.53 12.69
CA LEU A 71 -11.36 4.25 13.64
C LEU A 71 -10.39 5.44 13.80
N VAL A 72 -10.08 6.14 12.71
CA VAL A 72 -9.21 7.33 12.73
C VAL A 72 -9.88 8.48 13.49
N LYS A 73 -11.16 8.74 13.25
CA LYS A 73 -11.91 9.78 13.98
C LYS A 73 -11.90 9.52 15.49
N VAL A 74 -12.21 8.28 15.90
CA VAL A 74 -12.17 7.90 17.32
C VAL A 74 -10.76 8.05 17.89
N TRP A 75 -9.75 7.66 17.13
CA TRP A 75 -8.35 7.79 17.55
C TRP A 75 -7.91 9.25 17.72
N GLU A 76 -8.44 10.17 16.91
CA GLU A 76 -8.23 11.61 17.04
C GLU A 76 -8.94 12.19 18.28
N ILE A 77 -10.19 11.80 18.54
CA ILE A 77 -10.96 12.24 19.72
C ILE A 77 -10.25 11.86 21.03
N PHE A 78 -9.67 10.67 21.10
CA PHE A 78 -9.01 10.18 22.31
C PHE A 78 -7.53 10.58 22.45
N ASP A 79 -7.05 11.55 21.66
CA ASP A 79 -5.67 12.05 21.68
C ASP A 79 -4.62 10.97 21.37
N TYR A 80 -4.86 10.21 20.30
CA TYR A 80 -3.90 9.29 19.68
C TYR A 80 -3.34 8.14 20.56
N PRO A 81 -4.16 7.36 21.29
CA PRO A 81 -3.69 6.26 22.13
C PRO A 81 -3.13 5.08 21.31
N CYS A 82 -2.38 4.18 21.95
CA CYS A 82 -1.96 2.91 21.35
C CYS A 82 -3.15 1.94 21.18
N GLY A 83 -3.07 0.99 20.23
CA GLY A 83 -4.17 0.08 19.93
C GLY A 83 -4.62 -0.77 21.13
N GLN A 84 -3.73 -1.05 22.08
CA GLN A 84 -4.06 -1.74 23.34
C GLN A 84 -4.99 -0.91 24.24
N ARG A 85 -4.76 0.41 24.34
CA ARG A 85 -5.61 1.32 25.12
C ARG A 85 -6.88 1.69 24.36
N LEU A 86 -6.82 1.75 23.03
CA LEU A 86 -7.98 2.09 22.20
C LEU A 86 -9.02 0.96 22.14
N ALA A 87 -8.60 -0.31 22.19
CA ALA A 87 -9.51 -1.45 22.11
C ALA A 87 -10.63 -1.48 23.18
N PRO A 88 -10.36 -1.31 24.49
CA PRO A 88 -11.42 -1.23 25.50
C PRO A 88 -12.28 0.03 25.33
N LEU A 89 -11.69 1.16 24.96
CA LEU A 89 -12.41 2.41 24.71
C LEU A 89 -13.42 2.24 23.57
N LEU A 90 -13.04 1.57 22.47
CA LEU A 90 -13.95 1.28 21.36
C LEU A 90 -15.13 0.40 21.78
N LYS A 91 -14.98 -0.47 22.77
CA LYS A 91 -16.08 -1.32 23.24
C LYS A 91 -17.14 -0.51 23.98
N THR A 92 -16.71 0.45 24.80
CA THR A 92 -17.58 1.25 25.67
C THR A 92 -18.08 2.52 24.99
N GLU A 93 -17.21 3.23 24.29
CA GLU A 93 -17.46 4.60 23.81
C GLU A 93 -18.11 4.64 22.43
N VAL A 94 -18.09 3.55 21.65
CA VAL A 94 -18.77 3.52 20.34
C VAL A 94 -20.28 3.75 20.46
N ASP A 95 -20.91 3.27 21.53
CA ASP A 95 -22.34 3.49 21.76
C ASP A 95 -22.64 4.94 22.15
N ARG A 96 -21.77 5.54 22.97
CA ARG A 96 -21.86 6.96 23.35
C ARG A 96 -21.66 7.89 22.16
N LEU A 97 -20.62 7.67 21.37
CA LEU A 97 -20.31 8.46 20.19
C LEU A 97 -21.40 8.37 19.11
N ARG A 98 -22.19 7.29 19.13
CA ARG A 98 -23.37 7.16 18.28
C ARG A 98 -24.55 7.99 18.79
N GLN A 99 -24.74 8.04 20.11
CA GLN A 99 -25.78 8.87 20.73
C GLN A 99 -25.48 10.37 20.58
N LEU A 100 -24.21 10.74 20.58
CA LEU A 100 -23.75 12.12 20.39
C LEU A 100 -23.72 12.57 18.92
N GLU A 101 -24.14 11.72 17.98
CA GLU A 101 -24.10 11.95 16.52
C GLU A 101 -22.72 12.31 15.93
N GLU A 102 -21.66 12.32 16.72
CA GLU A 102 -20.28 12.55 16.27
C GLU A 102 -19.78 11.46 15.31
N LEU A 103 -20.39 10.26 15.39
CA LEU A 103 -20.12 9.12 14.52
C LEU A 103 -21.38 8.62 13.80
N ILE A 104 -21.58 9.10 12.57
CA ILE A 104 -22.57 8.56 11.63
C ILE A 104 -22.03 7.26 11.05
N ILE A 105 -22.33 6.14 11.69
CA ILE A 105 -21.81 4.82 11.35
C ILE A 105 -22.96 3.78 11.27
N PRO A 106 -22.97 2.90 10.24
CA PRO A 106 -23.94 1.81 10.16
C PRO A 106 -23.69 0.74 11.24
N ASN A 107 -24.75 0.04 11.66
CA ASN A 107 -24.71 -0.98 12.73
C ASN A 107 -23.59 -2.01 12.53
N GLU A 108 -23.35 -2.42 11.29
CA GLU A 108 -22.32 -3.40 10.95
C GLU A 108 -20.91 -2.92 11.27
N VAL A 109 -20.60 -1.65 11.00
CA VAL A 109 -19.28 -1.07 11.23
C VAL A 109 -19.05 -0.88 12.73
N ALA A 110 -20.08 -0.47 13.49
CA ALA A 110 -20.00 -0.42 14.95
C ALA A 110 -19.68 -1.79 15.57
N ASN A 111 -20.35 -2.85 15.10
CA ASN A 111 -20.06 -4.21 15.55
C ASN A 111 -18.65 -4.67 15.16
N LYS A 112 -18.17 -4.32 13.96
CA LYS A 112 -16.78 -4.61 13.53
C LYS A 112 -15.77 -3.87 14.41
N LEU A 113 -16.03 -2.62 14.80
CA LEU A 113 -15.16 -1.85 15.70
C LEU A 113 -15.11 -2.45 17.11
N LYS A 114 -16.22 -2.94 17.66
CA LYS A 114 -16.23 -3.59 18.98
C LYS A 114 -15.45 -4.92 19.02
N ARG A 115 -15.41 -5.64 17.89
CA ARG A 115 -14.74 -6.95 17.75
C ARG A 115 -13.27 -6.85 17.35
N ILE A 116 -12.79 -5.69 16.93
CA ILE A 116 -11.43 -5.54 16.41
C ILE A 116 -10.39 -5.83 17.51
N SER A 117 -9.31 -6.53 17.15
CA SER A 117 -8.22 -6.80 18.09
C SER A 117 -7.24 -5.63 18.16
N PRO A 118 -6.58 -5.39 19.32
CA PRO A 118 -5.58 -4.32 19.48
C PRO A 118 -4.51 -4.30 18.38
N ARG A 119 -4.00 -5.49 18.02
CA ARG A 119 -2.98 -5.65 16.98
C ARG A 119 -3.48 -5.23 15.59
N THR A 120 -4.77 -5.41 15.32
CA THR A 120 -5.39 -5.01 14.05
C THR A 120 -5.59 -3.50 14.00
N ILE A 121 -5.97 -2.89 15.12
CA ILE A 121 -6.01 -1.42 15.28
C ILE A 121 -4.65 -0.81 14.95
N ASP A 122 -3.58 -1.30 15.58
CA ASP A 122 -2.23 -0.76 15.36
C ASP A 122 -1.78 -0.91 13.90
N ARG A 123 -2.12 -2.02 13.24
CA ARG A 123 -1.83 -2.22 11.82
C ARG A 123 -2.62 -1.28 10.92
N ALA A 124 -3.91 -1.04 11.23
CA ALA A 124 -4.77 -0.13 10.48
C ALA A 124 -4.31 1.33 10.62
N LEU A 125 -3.91 1.74 11.83
CA LEU A 125 -3.45 3.09 12.14
C LEU A 125 -1.98 3.33 11.78
N LYS A 126 -1.20 2.30 11.43
CA LYS A 126 0.24 2.41 11.13
C LYS A 126 0.53 3.49 10.07
N HIS A 127 -0.24 3.49 8.99
CA HIS A 127 -0.07 4.48 7.93
C HIS A 127 -0.39 5.90 8.43
N GLN A 128 -1.48 6.07 9.17
CA GLN A 128 -1.90 7.38 9.70
C GLN A 128 -0.90 7.93 10.72
N ARG A 129 -0.37 7.08 11.61
CA ARG A 129 0.72 7.43 12.52
C ARG A 129 1.97 7.89 11.77
N GLN A 130 2.32 7.20 10.68
CA GLN A 130 3.45 7.59 9.85
C GLN A 130 3.22 8.95 9.19
N VAL A 131 2.02 9.19 8.64
CA VAL A 131 1.65 10.50 8.06
C VAL A 131 1.74 11.60 9.11
N LEU A 132 1.18 11.40 10.31
CA LEU A 132 1.26 12.37 11.41
C LEU A 132 2.71 12.63 11.85
N HIS A 133 3.54 11.59 11.91
CA HIS A 133 4.96 11.75 12.25
C HIS A 133 5.72 12.53 11.18
N LEU A 134 5.49 12.22 9.89
CA LEU A 134 6.07 12.96 8.77
C LEU A 134 5.61 14.42 8.81
N ASN A 135 4.31 14.66 9.02
CA ASN A 135 3.76 16.00 9.16
C ASN A 135 4.45 16.75 10.30
N LYS A 136 4.54 16.19 11.52
CA LYS A 136 5.26 16.82 12.64
C LYS A 136 6.74 17.11 12.32
N LYS A 137 7.42 16.20 11.63
CA LYS A 137 8.84 16.33 11.24
C LYS A 137 9.06 17.45 10.22
N TYR A 138 8.21 17.53 9.20
CA TYR A 138 8.34 18.52 8.13
C TYR A 138 7.64 19.84 8.43
N HIS A 139 6.70 19.88 9.38
CA HIS A 139 6.03 21.10 9.83
C HIS A 139 7.02 22.08 10.49
N ARG A 140 8.06 21.60 11.18
CA ARG A 140 9.14 22.46 11.70
C ARG A 140 10.03 23.06 10.59
N LYS A 141 9.94 22.57 9.35
CA LYS A 141 10.69 23.05 8.17
C LYS A 141 9.82 23.78 7.15
N ARG A 142 8.49 23.81 7.33
CA ARG A 142 7.58 24.58 6.48
C ARG A 142 7.63 26.03 6.94
N ASN A 143 8.19 26.91 6.11
CA ASN A 143 8.18 28.35 6.33
C ASN A 143 6.71 28.80 6.50
N PRO A 144 6.33 29.47 7.61
CA PRO A 144 4.95 29.89 7.89
C PRO A 144 4.28 30.69 6.76
N LEU A 145 5.06 31.30 5.87
CA LEU A 145 4.57 32.04 4.70
C LEU A 145 3.90 31.16 3.63
N ASN A 146 4.17 29.85 3.59
CA ASN A 146 3.55 28.94 2.62
C ASN A 146 2.13 28.49 3.02
N LEU A 147 1.82 28.49 4.32
CA LEU A 147 0.47 28.18 4.84
C LEU A 147 -0.51 29.31 4.50
N VAL A 148 -0.03 30.55 4.50
CA VAL A 148 -0.83 31.73 4.10
C VAL A 148 -1.22 31.62 2.63
N ARG A 149 -0.28 31.24 1.74
CA ARG A 149 -0.58 30.98 0.31
C ARG A 149 -1.60 29.86 0.07
N GLU A 150 -1.52 28.75 0.82
CA GLU A 150 -2.46 27.63 0.69
C GLU A 150 -3.87 28.00 1.20
N TYR A 151 -3.97 28.84 2.24
CA TYR A 151 -5.23 29.40 2.72
C TYR A 151 -5.81 30.45 1.76
N GLN A 152 -4.98 31.30 1.14
CA GLN A 152 -5.41 32.28 0.13
C GLN A 152 -6.03 31.59 -1.10
N LEU A 153 -5.37 30.54 -1.63
CA LEU A 153 -5.90 29.76 -2.76
C LEU A 153 -7.25 29.09 -2.45
N ARG A 154 -7.50 28.75 -1.18
CA ARG A 154 -8.78 28.17 -0.74
C ARG A 154 -9.90 29.20 -0.60
N GLN A 155 -9.56 30.48 -0.37
CA GLN A 155 -10.54 31.58 -0.36
C GLN A 155 -10.83 32.11 -1.78
N GLU A 156 -9.87 31.98 -2.71
CA GLU A 156 -10.04 32.41 -4.11
C GLU A 156 -10.86 31.41 -4.95
N THR A 157 -10.81 30.11 -4.64
CA THR A 157 -11.73 29.13 -5.22
C THR A 157 -13.06 29.12 -4.47
N GLY A 158 -13.83 30.19 -4.61
CA GLY A 158 -15.24 30.22 -4.23
C GLY A 158 -16.05 29.22 -5.05
N ILE A 159 -16.04 27.95 -4.66
CA ILE A 159 -17.04 26.96 -5.08
C ILE A 159 -18.09 26.90 -3.99
N ASP A 160 -18.85 28.00 -3.88
CA ASP A 160 -20.23 27.92 -3.45
C ASP A 160 -21.03 27.40 -4.64
N SER A 161 -21.32 26.10 -4.64
CA SER A 161 -22.43 25.57 -5.42
C SER A 161 -23.39 24.85 -4.48
N CYS A 162 -24.04 25.65 -3.63
CA CYS A 162 -25.42 25.42 -3.25
C CYS A 162 -26.31 25.67 -4.47
N GLN A 163 -26.64 24.61 -5.20
CA GLN A 163 -27.75 24.44 -6.16
C GLN A 163 -27.83 22.92 -6.35
N ASP A 164 -28.89 22.17 -6.03
CA ASP A 164 -30.30 22.49 -6.19
C ASP A 164 -31.19 21.82 -5.13
N ARG A 165 -32.03 22.65 -4.52
CA ARG A 165 -33.37 22.29 -4.07
C ARG A 165 -34.33 22.94 -5.09
N CYS A 166 -35.25 22.14 -5.63
CA CYS A 166 -36.44 22.53 -6.42
C CYS A 166 -36.27 22.80 -7.93
N ARG A 167 -36.43 21.74 -8.74
CA ARG A 167 -37.62 21.61 -9.59
C ARG A 167 -38.04 20.15 -9.76
#